data_AF-A0A7K1AJX5-F1
#
_entry.id   AF-A0A7K1AJX5-F1
#
_cell.length_a   1.000
_cell.length_b   1.000
_cell.length_c   1.000
_cell.angle_alpha   90.00
_cell.angle_beta   90.00
_cell.angle_gamma   90.00
#
_symmetry.space_group_name_H-M   'P 1'
#
loop_
_entity.id
_entity.type
_entity.pdbx_description
1 polymer ?
#
loop_
_entity_poly.entity_id
_entity_poly.type
_entity_poly.pdbx_seq_one_letter_code
_entity_poly.pdbx_strand_id
1 'polypeptide(L)' 'VEVPAHLSKYIVNQGSISLDGVSLTVGEINDTNNVLTVWLIPETLERTNLSTKKSADLVNIEVDVLAKYVERLLAKKDVK' A
#
# COMPACT_ATOMS: atom_id res chain seq x y z
N VAL A 1 6.70 -5.77 -2.87
CA VAL A 1 5.67 -5.35 -3.84
C VAL A 1 6.15 -4.06 -4.47
N GLU A 2 6.32 -4.05 -5.79
CA GLU A 2 6.66 -2.83 -6.52
C GLU A 2 5.39 -1.99 -6.68
N VAL A 3 5.46 -0.70 -6.36
CA VAL A 3 4.36 0.25 -6.44
C VAL A 3 4.66 1.34 -7.47
N PRO A 4 3.66 1.77 -8.25
CA PRO A 4 3.81 2.95 -9.10
C PRO A 4 4.20 4.19 -8.29
N ALA A 5 5.20 4.94 -8.76
CA ALA A 5 5.77 6.09 -8.05
C ALA A 5 4.73 7.16 -7.61
N HIS A 6 3.64 7.33 -8.38
CA HIS A 6 2.58 8.28 -8.05
C HIS A 6 1.74 7.87 -6.83
N LEU A 7 1.77 6.59 -6.44
CA LEU A 7 1.09 6.06 -5.26
C LEU A 7 1.98 6.08 -4.01
N SER A 8 3.30 6.06 -4.15
CA SER A 8 4.26 5.98 -3.04
C SER A 8 4.03 7.06 -1.98
N LYS A 9 3.64 8.28 -2.38
CA LYS A 9 3.33 9.40 -1.46
C LYS A 9 2.15 9.17 -0.51
N TYR A 10 1.30 8.18 -0.79
CA TYR A 10 0.15 7.83 0.05
C TYR A 10 0.44 6.64 0.98
N ILE A 11 1.65 6.08 0.94
CA ILE A 11 2.04 4.89 1.67
C ILE A 11 3.04 5.32 2.74
N VAL A 12 2.81 4.87 3.97
CA VAL A 12 3.68 5.17 5.12
C VAL A 12 4.03 3.88 5.85
N ASN A 13 5.22 3.82 6.44
CA ASN A 13 5.63 2.69 7.26
C ASN A 13 4.62 2.47 8.39
N GLN A 14 4.28 1.20 8.65
CA GLN A 14 3.25 0.80 9.62
C GLN A 14 1.83 1.30 9.31
N GLY A 15 1.63 1.93 8.14
CA GLY A 15 0.32 2.31 7.63
C GLY A 15 -0.46 1.13 7.06
N SER A 16 -1.71 1.39 6.69
CA SER A 16 -2.57 0.42 6.02
C SER A 16 -2.43 0.47 4.51
N ILE A 17 -2.45 -0.70 3.87
CA ILE A 17 -2.49 -0.86 2.42
C ILE A 17 -3.34 -2.07 2.08
N SER A 18 -4.07 -2.04 0.96
CA SER A 18 -4.79 -3.22 0.48
C SER A 18 -4.16 -3.78 -0.79
N LEU A 19 -3.92 -5.09 -0.80
CA LEU A 19 -3.44 -5.85 -1.96
C LEU A 19 -4.49 -6.88 -2.36
N ASP A 20 -4.99 -6.83 -3.59
CA ASP A 20 -6.13 -7.65 -4.05
C ASP A 20 -7.34 -7.61 -3.10
N GLY A 21 -7.57 -6.44 -2.46
CA GLY A 21 -8.65 -6.23 -1.49
C GLY A 21 -8.36 -6.76 -0.08
N VAL A 22 -7.19 -7.38 0.15
CA VAL A 22 -6.75 -7.83 1.48
C VAL A 22 -6.09 -6.67 2.21
N SER A 23 -6.67 -6.26 3.35
CA SER A 23 -6.09 -5.24 4.22
C SER A 23 -4.84 -5.76 4.92
N LEU A 24 -3.72 -5.04 4.77
CA LEU A 24 -2.41 -5.40 5.28
C LEU A 24 -1.71 -4.19 5.92
N THR A 25 -0.72 -4.49 6.75
CA THR A 25 0.16 -3.47 7.33
C THR A 25 1.45 -3.38 6.52
N VAL A 26 1.82 -2.16 6.14
CA VAL A 26 3.11 -1.87 5.49
C VAL A 26 4.25 -2.13 6.48
N GLY A 27 5.22 -2.93 6.07
CA GLY A 27 6.41 -3.21 6.86
C GLY A 27 7.49 -2.16 6.67
N GLU A 28 8.20 -2.27 5.56
CA GLU A 28 9.28 -1.37 5.16
C GLU A 28 9.01 -0.83 3.76
N ILE A 29 9.48 0.38 3.51
CA ILE A 29 9.42 1.05 2.21
C ILE A 29 10.84 1.35 1.77
N ASN A 30 11.17 0.97 0.54
CA ASN A 30 12.36 1.39 -0.17
C ASN A 30 11.99 2.40 -1.25
N ASP A 31 12.22 3.67 -0.95
CA ASP A 31 11.89 4.78 -1.85
C ASP A 31 12.79 4.82 -3.10
N THR A 32 13.98 4.21 -3.07
CA THR A 32 14.92 4.23 -4.21
C THR A 32 14.39 3.42 -5.39
N ASN A 33 13.65 2.34 -5.12
CA ASN A 33 13.11 1.43 -6.13
C ASN A 33 11.58 1.29 -6.07
N ASN A 34 10.88 2.08 -5.26
CA ASN A 34 9.43 1.99 -5.04
C ASN A 34 8.97 0.57 -4.67
N VAL A 35 9.73 -0.11 -3.81
CA VAL A 35 9.36 -1.44 -3.31
C VAL A 35 8.96 -1.35 -1.85
N LEU A 36 7.82 -1.94 -1.50
CA LEU A 36 7.38 -2.10 -0.12
C LEU A 36 7.30 -3.57 0.29
N THR A 37 7.41 -3.82 1.59
CA THR A 37 7.08 -5.09 2.22
C THR A 37 5.77 -4.97 2.99
N VAL A 38 5.09 -6.09 3.20
CA VAL A 38 3.86 -6.17 3.99
C VAL A 38 4.00 -7.28 5.01
N TRP A 39 3.38 -7.10 6.17
CA TRP A 39 3.30 -8.14 7.18
C TRP A 39 2.15 -9.08 6.89
N LEU A 40 2.42 -10.38 6.93
CA LEU A 40 1.44 -11.44 6.71
C LEU A 40 1.46 -12.38 7.91
N ILE A 41 0.27 -12.73 8.38
CA ILE A 41 0.06 -13.78 9.38
C ILE A 41 -0.43 -15.06 8.70
N PRO A 42 -0.27 -16.24 9.31
CA PRO A 42 -0.71 -17.52 8.73
C PRO A 42 -2.18 -17.51 8.29
N GLU A 43 -3.08 -16.98 9.11
CA GLU A 43 -4.52 -16.88 8.81
C GLU A 43 -4.80 -16.13 7.49
N THR A 44 -4.05 -15.05 7.22
CA THR A 44 -4.20 -14.28 5.98
C THR A 44 -3.76 -15.09 4.78
N LEU A 45 -2.66 -15.85 4.89
CA LEU A 45 -2.19 -16.72 3.81
C LEU A 45 -3.19 -17.87 3.54
N GLU A 46 -3.80 -18.43 4.58
CA GLU A 46 -4.76 -19.53 4.46
C GLU A 46 -6.11 -19.07 3.88
N ARG A 47 -6.56 -17.85 4.19
CA ARG A 47 -7.88 -17.35 3.76
C ARG A 47 -7.90 -16.52 2.49
N THR A 48 -6.75 -16.16 1.94
CA THR A 48 -6.67 -15.24 0.78
C THR A 48 -5.90 -15.85 -0.38
N ASN A 49 -5.99 -15.20 -1.55
CA ASN A 49 -5.25 -15.62 -2.74
C ASN A 49 -3.73 -15.38 -2.62
N LEU A 50 -3.27 -14.66 -1.59
CA LEU A 50 -1.88 -14.22 -1.44
C LEU A 50 -0.90 -15.39 -1.27
N SER A 51 -1.33 -16.53 -0.72
CA SER A 51 -0.48 -17.73 -0.58
C SER A 51 -0.11 -18.38 -1.91
N THR A 52 -0.87 -18.10 -2.97
CA THR A 52 -0.64 -18.67 -4.32
C THR A 52 0.11 -17.73 -5.25
N LYS A 53 0.29 -16.46 -4.85
CA LYS A 53 1.00 -15.44 -5.63
C LYS A 53 2.49 -15.76 -5.70
N LYS A 54 3.08 -15.47 -6.85
CA LYS A 54 4.50 -15.63 -7.13
C LYS A 54 5.12 -14.28 -7.51
N SER A 55 6.45 -14.23 -7.50
CA SER A 55 7.17 -13.09 -8.05
C SER A 55 6.71 -12.79 -9.48
N ALA A 56 6.59 -11.51 -9.80
CA ALA A 56 6.04 -10.98 -11.05
C ALA A 56 4.51 -11.12 -11.25
N ASP A 57 3.77 -11.77 -10.34
CA ASP A 57 2.31 -11.72 -10.38
C ASP A 57 1.82 -10.30 -10.09
N LEU A 58 0.82 -9.88 -10.86
CA LEU A 58 0.15 -8.61 -10.64
C LEU A 58 -0.80 -8.72 -9.43
N VAL A 59 -0.90 -7.60 -8.71
CA VAL A 59 -1.85 -7.39 -7.62
C VAL A 59 -2.49 -6.03 -7.78
N ASN A 60 -3.77 -5.93 -7.43
CA ASN A 60 -4.45 -4.65 -7.31
C ASN A 60 -3.97 -3.95 -6.04
N ILE A 61 -3.67 -2.66 -6.14
CA ILE A 61 -3.16 -1.86 -5.02
C ILE A 61 -4.16 -0.76 -4.71
N GLU A 62 -4.60 -0.70 -3.46
CA GLU A 62 -5.40 0.40 -2.95
C GLU A 62 -4.67 1.04 -1.76
N VAL A 63 -4.37 2.33 -1.89
CA VAL A 63 -3.73 3.15 -0.85
C VAL A 63 -4.77 3.72 0.11
N ASP A 64 -4.35 4.01 1.33
CA ASP A 64 -5.23 4.53 2.38
C ASP A 64 -5.98 5.80 1.95
N VAL A 65 -7.30 5.75 2.12
CA VAL A 65 -8.19 6.88 1.83
C VAL A 65 -7.86 8.10 2.70
N LEU A 66 -7.37 7.90 3.93
CA LEU A 66 -6.97 8.98 4.83
C LEU A 66 -5.87 9.84 4.20
N ALA A 67 -4.89 9.22 3.53
CA ALA A 67 -3.83 9.96 2.86
C ALA A 67 -4.38 10.85 1.73
N LYS A 68 -5.35 10.35 0.96
CA LYS A 68 -6.04 11.15 -0.08
C LYS A 68 -6.86 12.30 0.52
N TYR A 69 -7.50 12.08 1.66
CA TYR A 69 -8.23 13.15 2.35
C TYR A 69 -7.29 14.23 2.88
N VAL A 70 -6.15 13.85 3.47
CA VAL A 70 -5.13 14.80 3.95
C VAL A 70 -4.59 15.63 2.80
N GLU A 71 -4.21 15.01 1.68
CA GLU A 71 -3.75 15.73 0.49
C GLU A 71 -4.81 16.72 0.00
N ARG A 72 -6.08 16.31 -0.11
CA ARG A 72 -7.18 17.17 -0.55
C ARG A 72 -7.41 18.35 0.40
N LEU A 73 -7.19 18.18 1.71
CA LEU A 73 -7.33 19.25 2.70
C LEU A 73 -6.17 20.25 2.63
N LEU A 74 -4.94 19.77 2.46
CA LEU A 74 -3.74 20.61 2.34
C LEU A 74 -3.78 21.44 1.05
N ALA A 75 -4.13 20.83 -0.09
CA ALA A 75 -4.24 21.52 -1.38
C ALA A 75 -5.28 22.67 -1.37
N LYS A 76 -6.31 22.59 -0.51
CA LYS A 76 -7.29 23.67 -0.34
C LYS A 76 -6.78 24.81 0.55
N LYS A 77 -5.78 24.56 1.40
CA LYS A 77 -5.21 25.52 2.35
C LYS A 77 -4.20 26.45 1.68
N ASP A 78 -3.52 25.97 0.64
CA ASP A 78 -2.57 26.74 -0.18
C ASP A 78 -3.24 27.67 -1.20
N VAL A 79 -4.58 27.63 -1.28
CA VAL A 79 -5.39 28.63 -1.99
C VAL A 79 -5.75 29.75 -1.02
N LYS A 80 -4.76 30.54 -0.60
CA LYS A 80 -4.93 31.82 0.09
C LYS A 80 -3.87 32.81 -0.34
#